data_AF-A0AB35NHY6-F1
#
_entry.id   AF-A0AB35NHY6-F1
#
_cell.length_a   1.000
_cell.length_b   1.000
_cell.length_c   1.000
_cell.angle_alpha   90.00
_cell.angle_beta   90.00
_cell.angle_gamma   90.00
#
_symmetry.space_group_name_H-M   'P 1'
#
loop_
_entity.id
_entity.type
_entity.pdbx_description
1 polymer ?
#
loop_
_entity_poly.entity_id
_entity_poly.type
_entity_poly.pdbx_seq_one_letter_code
_entity_poly.pdbx_strand_id
1 'polypeptide(L)'
;MLDIWYTFPATMGEDRAWISYNHGYGEVAESDPRHNVLRIRLTLKNPTETGMPTNEEYPQLSKIDEMLDEKFSEVGGVYVGRVTVDGHRFFYFYLNIEEKQASEIIDEVTAKTSYQMQYVHEKDTNKKFYWEQLYPTDDDWQVIQDLKVLDSLSENGDLKDKEREVMHWAYFPSDSSYNQFAAWVKSENYELHFTGKDEDSSDCYTKFTHVGAMHLVDITNHTIKLGKKARELGGRYDGWETSVEKK
;
A
#
# COMPACT_ATOMS: atom_id res chain seq x y z
N MET A 1 18.13 10.50 1.68
CA MET A 1 16.75 9.98 1.68
C MET A 1 16.85 8.48 1.75
N LEU A 2 16.08 7.82 2.62
CA LEU A 2 16.04 6.37 2.67
C LEU A 2 15.32 5.83 1.43
N ASP A 3 15.83 4.77 0.84
CA ASP A 3 15.23 4.13 -0.33
C ASP A 3 14.28 3.00 0.12
N ILE A 4 13.19 3.39 0.77
CA ILE A 4 12.19 2.46 1.31
C ILE A 4 10.93 2.58 0.47
N TRP A 5 10.54 1.50 -0.19
CA TRP A 5 9.37 1.45 -1.05
C TRP A 5 8.36 0.43 -0.54
N TYR A 6 7.09 0.80 -0.60
CA TYR A 6 5.98 -0.13 -0.39
C TYR A 6 5.10 -0.14 -1.63
N THR A 7 4.51 -1.31 -1.89
CA THR A 7 3.60 -1.52 -3.00
C THR A 7 2.35 -2.21 -2.48
N PHE A 8 1.17 -1.67 -2.78
CA PHE A 8 -0.09 -2.18 -2.27
C PHE A 8 -1.22 -2.01 -3.29
N PRO A 9 -2.24 -2.90 -3.25
CA PRO A 9 -3.45 -2.71 -4.03
C PRO A 9 -4.32 -1.63 -3.38
N ALA A 10 -4.94 -0.80 -4.22
CA ALA A 10 -5.86 0.26 -3.82
C ALA A 10 -7.08 0.28 -4.76
N THR A 11 -8.03 1.16 -4.49
CA THR A 11 -9.18 1.43 -5.37
C THR A 11 -9.17 2.90 -5.76
N MET A 12 -9.30 3.20 -7.06
CA MET A 12 -9.43 4.57 -7.57
C MET A 12 -10.68 4.67 -8.42
N GLY A 13 -11.74 5.29 -7.87
CA GLY A 13 -13.07 5.22 -8.49
C GLY A 13 -13.63 3.80 -8.41
N GLU A 14 -13.99 3.23 -9.55
CA GLU A 14 -14.47 1.84 -9.65
C GLU A 14 -13.35 0.85 -10.00
N ASP A 15 -12.14 1.36 -10.30
CA ASP A 15 -11.04 0.56 -10.82
C ASP A 15 -10.06 0.14 -9.72
N ARG A 16 -9.54 -1.08 -9.88
CA ARG A 16 -8.43 -1.56 -9.06
C ARG A 16 -7.15 -0.86 -9.47
N ALA A 17 -6.40 -0.40 -8.49
CA ALA A 17 -5.11 0.23 -8.65
C ALA A 17 -4.01 -0.56 -7.92
N TRP A 18 -2.79 -0.43 -8.40
CA TRP A 18 -1.58 -0.78 -7.64
C TRP A 18 -0.73 0.47 -7.49
N ILE A 19 -0.44 0.82 -6.24
CA ILE A 19 0.35 1.99 -5.88
C ILE A 19 1.67 1.49 -5.33
N SER A 20 2.76 1.93 -5.95
CA SER A 20 4.11 1.84 -5.39
C SER A 20 4.51 3.25 -4.97
N TYR A 21 4.96 3.46 -3.74
CA TYR A 21 5.37 4.79 -3.29
C TYR A 21 6.67 4.71 -2.49
N ASN A 22 7.45 5.78 -2.57
CA ASN A 22 8.66 5.94 -1.79
C ASN A 22 8.27 6.39 -0.39
N HIS A 23 8.26 5.47 0.58
CA HIS A 23 7.97 5.77 1.98
C HIS A 23 9.04 6.68 2.61
N GLY A 24 10.32 6.46 2.27
CA GLY A 24 11.42 7.28 2.76
C GLY A 24 11.35 8.74 2.31
N TYR A 25 10.65 9.03 1.22
CA TYR A 25 10.35 10.41 0.79
C TYR A 25 9.52 11.17 1.83
N GLY A 26 8.60 10.50 2.52
CA GLY A 26 7.68 11.12 3.46
C GLY A 26 8.37 11.82 4.63
N GLU A 27 9.57 11.36 5.02
CA GLU A 27 10.37 11.97 6.08
C GLU A 27 10.89 13.38 5.72
N VAL A 28 11.03 13.68 4.44
CA VAL A 28 11.61 14.94 3.96
C VAL A 28 10.65 15.77 3.11
N ALA A 29 9.51 15.22 2.70
CA ALA A 29 8.57 15.81 1.75
C ALA A 29 8.17 17.25 2.09
N GLU A 30 7.90 17.55 3.36
CA GLU A 30 7.53 18.91 3.81
C GLU A 30 8.67 19.93 3.66
N SER A 31 9.91 19.50 3.89
CA SER A 31 11.12 20.34 3.78
C SER A 31 11.74 20.35 2.39
N ASP A 32 11.19 19.55 1.47
CA ASP A 32 11.76 19.32 0.15
C ASP A 32 11.61 20.58 -0.72
N PRO A 33 12.73 21.12 -1.25
CA PRO A 33 12.74 22.36 -2.02
C PRO A 33 12.15 22.21 -3.42
N ARG A 34 11.79 21.00 -3.86
CA ARG A 34 11.20 20.75 -5.17
C ARG A 34 9.71 21.08 -5.14
N HIS A 35 9.30 22.07 -5.93
CA HIS A 35 7.94 22.62 -5.86
C HIS A 35 7.07 22.26 -7.06
N ASN A 36 7.62 21.55 -8.05
CA ASN A 36 6.86 21.06 -9.18
C ASN A 36 6.72 19.55 -9.09
N VAL A 37 5.52 19.07 -9.35
CA VAL A 37 5.24 17.66 -9.61
C VAL A 37 5.23 17.44 -11.12
N LEU A 38 5.91 16.38 -11.55
CA LEU A 38 5.80 15.84 -12.90
C LEU A 38 5.08 14.51 -12.81
N ARG A 39 3.94 14.41 -13.51
CA ARG A 39 3.14 13.19 -13.62
C ARG A 39 3.18 12.71 -15.06
N ILE A 40 3.79 11.55 -15.29
CA ILE A 40 3.92 10.95 -16.63
C ILE A 40 2.92 9.82 -16.73
N ARG A 41 2.04 9.86 -17.74
CA ARG A 41 1.09 8.80 -18.06
C ARG A 41 1.57 8.00 -19.25
N LEU A 42 1.63 6.69 -19.08
CA LEU A 42 1.87 5.69 -20.10
C LEU A 42 0.61 4.83 -20.27
N THR A 43 0.26 4.49 -21.51
CA THR A 43 -0.84 3.57 -21.81
C THR A 43 -0.29 2.17 -22.04
N LEU A 44 -0.79 1.18 -21.30
CA LEU A 44 -0.46 -0.24 -21.47
C LEU A 44 -0.98 -0.73 -22.82
N LYS A 45 -0.29 -1.67 -23.46
CA LYS A 45 -0.69 -2.11 -24.82
C LYS A 45 -1.69 -3.26 -24.77
N ASN A 46 -1.50 -4.15 -23.81
CA ASN A 46 -2.25 -5.38 -23.59
C ASN A 46 -2.54 -5.50 -22.09
N PRO A 47 -3.32 -4.57 -21.50
CA PRO A 47 -3.73 -4.71 -20.12
C PRO A 47 -4.62 -5.94 -19.94
N THR A 48 -4.61 -6.53 -18.73
CA THR A 48 -5.57 -7.55 -18.33
C THR A 48 -6.98 -6.97 -18.26
N GLU A 49 -8.00 -7.83 -18.09
CA GLU A 49 -9.39 -7.39 -17.88
C GLU A 49 -9.56 -6.42 -16.70
N THR A 50 -8.65 -6.46 -15.72
CA THR A 50 -8.62 -5.56 -14.57
C THR A 50 -7.71 -4.34 -14.76
N GLY A 51 -7.27 -4.06 -15.99
CA GLY A 51 -6.42 -2.90 -16.29
C GLY A 51 -4.95 -3.02 -15.86
N MET A 52 -4.46 -4.23 -15.54
CA MET A 52 -3.09 -4.46 -15.04
C MET A 52 -2.14 -4.91 -16.14
N PRO A 53 -0.81 -4.69 -16.00
CA PRO A 53 0.16 -5.15 -16.98
C PRO A 53 0.26 -6.67 -16.99
N THR A 54 0.50 -7.24 -18.17
CA THR A 54 0.79 -8.66 -18.32
C THR A 54 2.26 -8.97 -18.00
N ASN A 55 2.55 -10.23 -17.72
CA ASN A 55 3.93 -10.71 -17.53
C ASN A 55 4.81 -10.44 -18.76
N GLU A 56 4.23 -10.37 -19.96
CA GLU A 56 4.94 -10.08 -21.20
C GLU A 56 5.37 -8.59 -21.29
N GLU A 57 4.53 -7.67 -20.81
CA GLU A 57 4.84 -6.23 -20.80
C GLU A 57 5.75 -5.83 -19.66
N TYR A 58 5.71 -6.55 -18.54
CA TYR A 58 6.41 -6.18 -17.31
C TYR A 58 7.90 -5.82 -17.54
N PRO A 59 8.72 -6.60 -18.29
CA PRO A 59 10.13 -6.25 -18.50
C PRO A 59 10.33 -4.91 -19.24
N GLN A 60 9.47 -4.59 -20.21
CA GLN A 60 9.56 -3.33 -20.94
C GLN A 60 9.15 -2.14 -20.06
N LEU A 61 8.12 -2.32 -19.23
CA LEU A 61 7.67 -1.29 -18.30
C LEU A 61 8.69 -1.04 -17.19
N SER A 62 9.34 -2.08 -16.67
CA SER A 62 10.42 -1.93 -15.68
C SER A 62 11.61 -1.17 -16.26
N LYS A 63 11.99 -1.45 -17.51
CA LYS A 63 13.03 -0.68 -18.19
C LYS A 63 12.68 0.80 -18.37
N ILE A 64 11.40 1.10 -18.65
CA ILE A 64 10.92 2.49 -18.72
C ILE A 64 11.02 3.17 -17.36
N ASP A 65 10.65 2.46 -16.29
CA ASP A 65 10.76 2.92 -14.91
C ASP A 65 12.20 3.34 -14.59
N GLU A 66 13.15 2.44 -14.84
CA GLU A 66 14.59 2.66 -14.64
C GLU A 66 15.12 3.84 -15.47
N MET A 67 14.75 3.93 -16.75
CA MET A 67 15.19 5.01 -17.63
C MET A 67 14.67 6.38 -17.20
N LEU A 68 13.41 6.47 -16.76
CA LEU A 68 12.83 7.71 -16.27
C LEU A 68 13.49 8.12 -14.94
N ASP A 69 13.65 7.18 -14.02
CA ASP A 69 14.28 7.44 -12.72
C ASP A 69 15.73 7.92 -12.86
N GLU A 70 16.53 7.23 -13.69
CA GLU A 70 17.91 7.62 -13.98
C GLU A 70 17.98 9.05 -14.55
N LYS A 71 17.20 9.32 -15.60
CA LYS A 71 17.23 10.62 -16.30
C LYS A 71 16.73 11.78 -15.45
N PHE A 72 15.68 11.58 -14.66
CA PHE A 72 15.19 12.64 -13.78
C PHE A 72 16.08 12.84 -12.57
N SER A 73 16.74 11.79 -12.08
CA SER A 73 17.74 11.90 -11.01
C SER A 73 18.96 12.72 -11.43
N GLU A 74 19.43 12.59 -12.68
CA GLU A 74 20.55 13.40 -13.23
C GLU A 74 20.30 14.91 -13.18
N VAL A 75 19.04 15.33 -13.28
CA VAL A 75 18.61 16.73 -13.22
C VAL A 75 18.07 17.13 -11.84
N GLY A 76 18.34 16.31 -10.81
CA GLY A 76 17.98 16.58 -9.42
C GLY A 76 16.51 16.34 -9.09
N GLY A 77 15.76 15.65 -9.96
CA GLY A 77 14.43 15.14 -9.65
C GLY A 77 14.48 13.97 -8.67
N VAL A 78 13.34 13.69 -8.04
CA VAL A 78 13.18 12.49 -7.19
C VAL A 78 11.92 11.78 -7.56
N TYR A 79 12.06 10.48 -7.77
CA TYR A 79 10.96 9.58 -8.00
C TYR A 79 10.28 9.21 -6.68
N VAL A 80 8.97 9.47 -6.60
CA VAL A 80 8.22 9.33 -5.34
C VAL A 80 7.08 8.31 -5.40
N GLY A 81 6.72 7.85 -6.59
CA GLY A 81 5.72 6.81 -6.72
C GLY A 81 5.24 6.53 -8.12
N ARG A 82 4.51 5.43 -8.22
CA ARG A 82 3.92 4.90 -9.43
C ARG A 82 2.53 4.40 -9.12
N VAL A 83 1.60 4.65 -10.02
CA VAL A 83 0.25 4.08 -9.96
C VAL A 83 -0.02 3.31 -11.23
N THR A 84 -0.59 2.12 -11.12
CA THR A 84 -1.12 1.38 -12.28
C THR A 84 -2.60 1.14 -12.07
N VAL A 85 -3.43 1.66 -12.97
CA VAL A 85 -4.90 1.62 -12.87
C VAL A 85 -5.49 1.77 -14.28
N ASP A 86 -6.58 1.04 -14.54
CA ASP A 86 -7.38 1.16 -15.79
C ASP A 86 -6.55 1.19 -17.08
N GLY A 87 -5.61 0.25 -17.24
CA GLY A 87 -4.79 0.17 -18.45
C GLY A 87 -3.74 1.29 -18.59
N HIS A 88 -3.53 2.07 -17.54
CA HIS A 88 -2.56 3.16 -17.50
C HIS A 88 -1.56 2.98 -16.37
N ARG A 89 -0.34 3.47 -16.61
CA ARG A 89 0.71 3.59 -15.62
C ARG A 89 1.13 5.04 -15.49
N PHE A 90 1.11 5.54 -14.27
CA PHE A 90 1.47 6.91 -13.91
C PHE A 90 2.77 6.88 -13.10
N PHE A 91 3.72 7.75 -13.45
CA PHE A 91 4.97 7.95 -12.73
C PHE A 91 4.97 9.36 -12.12
N TYR A 92 5.40 9.48 -10.87
CA TYR A 92 5.35 10.73 -10.10
C TYR A 92 6.74 11.13 -9.66
N PHE A 93 7.17 12.31 -10.10
CA PHE A 93 8.45 12.92 -9.73
C PHE A 93 8.22 14.28 -9.10
N TYR A 94 9.04 14.65 -8.11
CA TYR A 94 9.21 16.05 -7.72
C TYR A 94 10.53 16.57 -8.27
N LEU A 95 10.51 17.75 -8.88
CA LEU A 95 11.68 18.37 -9.52
C LEU A 95 11.55 19.91 -9.56
N ASN A 96 12.62 20.60 -9.94
CA ASN A 96 12.68 22.07 -10.06
C ASN A 96 13.10 22.55 -11.46
N ILE A 97 13.23 21.63 -12.43
CA ILE A 97 13.52 22.00 -13.81
C ILE A 97 12.31 22.65 -14.48
N GLU A 98 12.56 23.38 -15.57
CA GLU A 98 11.51 23.95 -16.41
C GLU A 98 10.77 22.86 -17.18
N GLU A 99 9.48 23.10 -17.48
CA GLU A 99 8.63 22.13 -18.20
C GLU A 99 9.24 21.68 -19.53
N LYS A 100 9.88 22.60 -20.26
CA LYS A 100 10.55 22.30 -21.54
C LYS A 100 11.68 21.27 -21.38
N GLN A 101 12.46 21.36 -20.31
CA GLN A 101 13.53 20.40 -20.06
C GLN A 101 12.94 19.03 -19.69
N ALA A 102 11.86 19.02 -18.91
CA ALA A 102 11.16 17.77 -18.57
C ALA A 102 10.58 17.10 -19.82
N SER A 103 10.00 17.87 -20.75
CA SER A 103 9.44 17.36 -22.00
C SER A 103 10.51 16.73 -22.89
N GLU A 104 11.69 17.38 -23.02
CA GLU A 104 12.81 16.85 -23.80
C GLU A 104 13.31 15.48 -23.27
N ILE A 105 13.36 15.31 -21.94
CA ILE A 105 13.71 14.03 -21.31
C ILE A 105 12.66 12.95 -21.64
N ILE A 106 11.37 13.30 -21.52
CA ILE A 106 10.26 12.36 -21.80
C ILE A 106 10.26 11.96 -23.27
N ASP A 107 10.52 12.89 -24.18
CA ASP A 107 10.62 12.62 -25.62
C ASP A 107 11.79 11.68 -25.93
N GLU A 108 12.95 11.87 -25.27
CA GLU A 108 14.12 10.99 -25.41
C GLU A 108 13.78 9.54 -24.98
N VAL A 109 13.11 9.38 -23.84
CA VAL A 109 12.70 8.06 -23.33
C VAL A 109 11.62 7.46 -24.24
N THR A 110 10.64 8.26 -24.65
CA THR A 110 9.56 7.84 -25.56
C THR A 110 10.13 7.31 -26.87
N ALA A 111 11.08 8.02 -27.49
CA ALA A 111 11.72 7.62 -28.76
C ALA A 111 12.52 6.31 -28.68
N LYS A 112 13.00 5.93 -27.49
CA LYS A 112 13.72 4.68 -27.24
C LYS A 112 12.81 3.51 -26.89
N THR A 113 11.51 3.76 -26.74
CA THR A 113 10.53 2.76 -26.34
C THR A 113 9.46 2.64 -27.41
N SER A 114 8.61 1.63 -27.27
CA SER A 114 7.46 1.46 -28.15
C SER A 114 6.17 2.02 -27.52
N TYR A 115 6.29 2.74 -26.40
CA TYR A 115 5.17 3.30 -25.63
C TYR A 115 5.04 4.79 -25.91
N GLN A 116 3.81 5.28 -25.85
CA GLN A 116 3.53 6.71 -25.91
C GLN A 116 3.34 7.23 -24.48
N MET A 117 3.97 8.36 -24.20
CA MET A 117 3.90 9.02 -22.90
C MET A 117 3.26 10.39 -23.05
N GLN A 118 2.40 10.73 -22.11
CA GLN A 118 1.85 12.07 -21.91
C GLN A 118 2.33 12.54 -20.54
N TYR A 119 2.36 13.85 -20.30
CA TYR A 119 2.74 14.34 -18.99
C TYR A 119 1.96 15.59 -18.59
N VAL A 120 1.94 15.83 -17.28
CA VAL A 120 1.52 17.07 -16.66
C VAL A 120 2.66 17.54 -15.76
N HIS A 121 3.07 18.79 -15.93
CA HIS A 121 4.06 19.45 -15.10
C HIS A 121 3.41 20.65 -14.43
N GLU A 122 3.25 20.61 -13.12
CA GLU A 122 2.54 21.66 -12.39
C GLU A 122 3.11 21.91 -11.00
N LYS A 123 2.80 23.07 -10.45
CA LYS A 123 3.26 23.46 -9.12
C LYS A 123 2.49 22.71 -8.03
N ASP A 124 3.22 22.03 -7.15
CA ASP A 124 2.72 21.36 -5.96
C ASP A 124 3.69 21.54 -4.79
N THR A 125 3.70 22.74 -4.22
CA THR A 125 4.58 23.09 -3.09
C THR A 125 4.32 22.23 -1.85
N ASN A 126 3.07 21.85 -1.60
CA ASN A 126 2.64 21.13 -0.41
C ASN A 126 2.68 19.61 -0.57
N LYS A 127 3.21 19.10 -1.69
CA LYS A 127 3.31 17.68 -1.99
C LYS A 127 1.96 16.94 -1.94
N LYS A 128 0.87 17.61 -2.34
CA LYS A 128 -0.48 17.05 -2.29
C LYS A 128 -0.60 15.75 -3.08
N PHE A 129 0.05 15.64 -4.24
CA PHE A 129 -0.01 14.41 -5.02
C PHE A 129 0.68 13.25 -4.30
N TYR A 130 1.76 13.49 -3.57
CA TYR A 130 2.35 12.46 -2.73
C TYR A 130 1.39 12.05 -1.61
N TRP A 131 0.94 13.00 -0.80
CA TRP A 131 0.15 12.69 0.41
C TRP A 131 -1.26 12.18 0.14
N GLU A 132 -1.91 12.68 -0.92
CA GLU A 132 -3.33 12.39 -1.18
C GLU A 132 -3.54 11.31 -2.24
N GLN A 133 -2.54 11.02 -3.10
CA GLN A 133 -2.68 10.04 -4.20
C GLN A 133 -1.75 8.84 -4.07
N LEU A 134 -0.61 8.96 -3.38
CA LEU A 134 0.39 7.89 -3.27
C LEU A 134 0.51 7.34 -1.85
N TYR A 135 0.51 8.23 -0.86
CA TYR A 135 0.72 7.83 0.53
C TYR A 135 -0.50 7.06 1.05
N PRO A 136 -0.29 5.89 1.67
CA PRO A 136 -1.36 5.02 2.12
C PRO A 136 -2.21 5.67 3.22
N THR A 137 -3.52 5.45 3.14
CA THR A 137 -4.44 5.68 4.25
C THR A 137 -4.21 4.67 5.38
N ASP A 138 -4.87 4.83 6.53
CA ASP A 138 -4.83 3.84 7.62
C ASP A 138 -5.25 2.44 7.16
N ASP A 139 -6.26 2.37 6.30
CA ASP A 139 -6.77 1.10 5.77
C ASP A 139 -5.75 0.49 4.79
N ASP A 140 -5.15 1.30 3.91
CA ASP A 140 -4.08 0.85 3.00
C ASP A 140 -2.85 0.36 3.77
N TRP A 141 -2.51 1.03 4.88
CA TRP A 141 -1.45 0.59 5.78
C TRP A 141 -1.74 -0.79 6.37
N GLN A 142 -2.99 -1.06 6.75
CA GLN A 142 -3.38 -2.39 7.20
C GLN A 142 -3.17 -3.43 6.08
N VAL A 143 -3.53 -3.11 4.83
CA VAL A 143 -3.27 -3.99 3.67
C VAL A 143 -1.77 -4.25 3.48
N ILE A 144 -0.92 -3.23 3.63
CA ILE A 144 0.54 -3.37 3.55
C ILE A 144 1.05 -4.32 4.63
N GLN A 145 0.54 -4.25 5.86
CA GLN A 145 0.95 -5.16 6.94
C GLN A 145 0.48 -6.59 6.67
N ASP A 146 -0.75 -6.76 6.20
CA ASP A 146 -1.28 -8.08 5.86
C ASP A 146 -0.46 -8.74 4.74
N LEU A 147 -0.10 -7.98 3.70
CA LEU A 147 0.77 -8.44 2.62
C LEU A 147 2.13 -8.93 3.15
N LYS A 148 2.77 -8.19 4.06
CA LYS A 148 4.06 -8.61 4.63
C LYS A 148 3.97 -9.94 5.36
N VAL A 149 2.90 -10.15 6.13
CA VAL A 149 2.69 -11.42 6.84
C VAL A 149 2.45 -12.56 5.84
N LEU A 150 1.60 -12.33 4.83
CA LEU A 150 1.30 -13.31 3.79
C LEU A 150 2.52 -13.68 2.94
N ASP A 151 3.35 -12.70 2.57
CA ASP A 151 4.61 -12.92 1.87
C ASP A 151 5.55 -13.76 2.73
N SER A 152 5.67 -13.46 4.02
CA SER A 152 6.48 -14.26 4.95
C SER A 152 5.97 -15.70 5.07
N LEU A 153 4.65 -15.93 5.13
CA LEU A 153 4.07 -17.28 5.10
C LEU A 153 4.46 -18.00 3.79
N SER A 154 4.27 -17.35 2.65
CA SER A 154 4.60 -17.90 1.33
C SER A 154 6.09 -18.27 1.20
N GLU A 155 7.00 -17.39 1.63
CA GLU A 155 8.45 -17.64 1.67
C GLU A 155 8.81 -18.84 2.54
N ASN A 156 8.04 -19.05 3.62
CA ASN A 156 8.19 -20.21 4.49
C ASN A 156 7.53 -21.48 3.94
N GLY A 157 6.93 -21.46 2.74
CA GLY A 157 6.34 -22.62 2.07
C GLY A 157 4.91 -22.94 2.49
N ASP A 158 4.16 -21.92 2.89
CA ASP A 158 2.78 -22.06 3.33
C ASP A 158 1.80 -22.48 2.22
N LEU A 159 0.78 -23.25 2.59
CA LEU A 159 -0.35 -23.60 1.72
C LEU A 159 -1.51 -22.64 1.89
N LYS A 160 -1.53 -21.54 1.13
CA LYS A 160 -2.53 -20.47 1.28
C LYS A 160 -4.01 -20.91 1.31
N ASP A 161 -4.36 -21.96 0.58
CA ASP A 161 -5.74 -22.45 0.48
C ASP A 161 -6.17 -23.33 1.67
N LYS A 162 -5.24 -23.71 2.55
CA LYS A 162 -5.56 -24.51 3.74
C LYS A 162 -6.08 -23.59 4.83
N GLU A 163 -7.37 -23.72 5.12
CA GLU A 163 -8.03 -23.06 6.25
C GLU A 163 -7.39 -23.45 7.57
N ARG A 164 -7.25 -22.45 8.45
CA ARG A 164 -6.64 -22.59 9.77
C ARG A 164 -7.09 -21.48 10.69
N GLU A 165 -6.75 -21.62 11.96
CA GLU A 165 -7.00 -20.59 12.96
C GLU A 165 -6.09 -19.37 12.75
N VAL A 166 -6.69 -18.19 12.75
CA VAL A 166 -6.03 -16.88 12.69
C VAL A 166 -6.34 -16.15 13.99
N MET A 167 -5.29 -15.80 14.72
CA MET A 167 -5.38 -15.13 16.01
C MET A 167 -5.22 -13.63 15.85
N HIS A 168 -5.98 -12.87 16.62
CA HIS A 168 -6.06 -11.42 16.57
C HIS A 168 -5.93 -10.80 17.95
N TRP A 169 -5.36 -9.58 17.97
CA TRP A 169 -5.25 -8.76 19.18
C TRP A 169 -5.73 -7.34 18.94
N ALA A 170 -6.46 -6.81 19.91
CA ALA A 170 -6.81 -5.40 19.98
C ALA A 170 -6.66 -4.89 21.42
N TYR A 171 -6.14 -3.67 21.56
CA TYR A 171 -5.84 -3.02 22.82
C TYR A 171 -6.73 -1.81 23.05
N PHE A 172 -7.09 -1.55 24.31
CA PHE A 172 -8.09 -0.55 24.68
C PHE A 172 -7.68 0.25 25.91
N PRO A 173 -8.13 1.50 26.04
CA PRO A 173 -7.78 2.37 27.15
C PRO A 173 -8.63 2.13 28.41
N SER A 174 -9.72 1.37 28.32
CA SER A 174 -10.68 1.23 29.42
C SER A 174 -11.43 -0.09 29.43
N ASP A 175 -11.95 -0.45 30.60
CA ASP A 175 -12.80 -1.62 30.82
C ASP A 175 -14.08 -1.58 29.99
N SER A 176 -14.65 -0.39 29.80
CA SER A 176 -15.82 -0.24 28.96
C SER A 176 -15.52 -0.54 27.49
N SER A 177 -14.37 -0.07 26.99
CA SER A 177 -13.99 -0.21 25.58
C SER A 177 -13.75 -1.67 25.18
N TYR A 178 -12.95 -2.43 25.95
CA TYR A 178 -12.70 -3.83 25.58
C TYR A 178 -13.95 -4.72 25.75
N ASN A 179 -14.81 -4.43 26.74
CA ASN A 179 -16.05 -5.19 26.92
C ASN A 179 -17.02 -4.97 25.75
N GLN A 180 -17.14 -3.73 25.26
CA GLN A 180 -17.92 -3.42 24.06
C GLN A 180 -17.34 -4.09 22.82
N PHE A 181 -16.02 -4.07 22.66
CA PHE A 181 -15.35 -4.73 21.54
C PHE A 181 -15.53 -6.25 21.59
N ALA A 182 -15.35 -6.88 22.75
CA ALA A 182 -15.52 -8.32 22.94
C ALA A 182 -16.96 -8.78 22.66
N ALA A 183 -17.97 -7.99 23.05
CA ALA A 183 -19.36 -8.25 22.69
C ALA A 183 -19.57 -8.20 21.17
N TRP A 184 -18.98 -7.20 20.50
CA TRP A 184 -19.04 -7.07 19.05
C TRP A 184 -18.31 -8.21 18.31
N VAL A 185 -17.10 -8.58 18.74
CA VAL A 185 -16.32 -9.72 18.22
C VAL A 185 -17.16 -11.00 18.22
N LYS A 186 -17.87 -11.29 19.32
CA LYS A 186 -18.78 -12.44 19.40
C LYS A 186 -19.94 -12.33 18.42
N SER A 187 -20.53 -11.13 18.25
CA SER A 187 -21.63 -10.91 17.30
C SER A 187 -21.21 -11.07 15.83
N GLU A 188 -19.93 -10.88 15.54
CA GLU A 188 -19.32 -11.06 14.21
C GLU A 188 -18.82 -12.50 13.98
N ASN A 189 -19.18 -13.45 14.85
CA ASN A 189 -18.81 -14.87 14.79
C ASN A 189 -17.32 -15.19 14.95
N TYR A 190 -16.55 -14.31 15.60
CA TYR A 190 -15.21 -14.66 16.06
C TYR A 190 -15.27 -15.44 17.37
N GLU A 191 -14.30 -16.33 17.57
CA GLU A 191 -14.12 -17.05 18.83
C GLU A 191 -13.30 -16.21 19.82
N LEU A 192 -13.93 -15.77 20.91
CA LEU A 192 -13.26 -14.97 21.93
C LEU A 192 -12.44 -15.87 22.86
N HIS A 193 -11.12 -15.66 22.90
CA HIS A 193 -10.21 -16.37 23.81
C HIS A 193 -10.01 -15.63 25.13
N PHE A 194 -9.81 -14.31 25.06
CA PHE A 194 -9.57 -13.49 26.25
C PHE A 194 -10.08 -12.07 26.05
N THR A 195 -10.58 -11.47 27.13
CA THR A 195 -10.83 -10.03 27.20
C THR A 195 -10.65 -9.56 28.65
N GLY A 196 -9.87 -8.52 28.85
CA GLY A 196 -9.53 -8.07 30.19
C GLY A 196 -8.26 -7.25 30.25
N LYS A 197 -7.81 -7.02 31.48
CA LYS A 197 -6.48 -6.51 31.77
C LYS A 197 -5.52 -7.68 31.90
N ASP A 198 -4.34 -7.50 31.35
CA ASP A 198 -3.22 -8.33 31.73
C ASP A 198 -2.95 -8.19 33.25
N GLU A 199 -2.53 -9.27 33.90
CA GLU A 199 -2.14 -9.24 35.30
C GLU A 199 -0.73 -8.67 35.48
N ASP A 200 0.13 -8.87 34.47
CA ASP A 200 1.54 -8.47 34.47
C ASP A 200 1.80 -7.14 33.75
N SER A 201 0.81 -6.59 33.05
CA SER A 201 0.89 -5.29 32.39
C SER A 201 -0.35 -4.43 32.65
N SER A 202 -0.23 -3.11 32.46
CA SER A 202 -1.38 -2.21 32.55
C SER A 202 -2.30 -2.27 31.32
N ASP A 203 -2.01 -3.17 30.37
CA ASP A 203 -2.66 -3.18 29.07
C ASP A 203 -4.00 -3.91 29.16
N CYS A 204 -5.04 -3.27 28.61
CA CYS A 204 -6.34 -3.90 28.43
C CYS A 204 -6.43 -4.41 26.98
N TYR A 205 -6.70 -5.69 26.77
CA TYR A 205 -6.74 -6.27 25.44
C TYR A 205 -7.83 -7.31 25.25
N THR A 206 -8.14 -7.58 23.99
CA THR A 206 -9.04 -8.64 23.56
C THR A 206 -8.29 -9.52 22.56
N LYS A 207 -8.26 -10.83 22.83
CA LYS A 207 -7.65 -11.88 22.00
C LYS A 207 -8.74 -12.81 21.49
N PHE A 208 -8.76 -13.06 20.19
CA PHE A 208 -9.85 -13.79 19.53
C PHE A 208 -9.40 -14.39 18.20
N THR A 209 -10.13 -15.36 17.69
CA THR A 209 -9.79 -16.07 16.46
C THR A 209 -10.92 -16.15 15.46
N HIS A 210 -10.55 -16.39 14.20
CA HIS A 210 -11.44 -16.96 13.20
C HIS A 210 -10.70 -18.07 12.44
N VAL A 211 -11.45 -18.86 11.66
CA VAL A 211 -10.86 -19.81 10.70
C VAL A 211 -10.95 -19.22 9.31
N GLY A 212 -9.84 -19.21 8.57
CA GLY A 212 -9.77 -18.63 7.23
C GLY A 212 -8.59 -19.12 6.41
N ALA A 213 -8.63 -18.85 5.10
CA ALA A 213 -7.55 -19.09 4.16
C ALA A 213 -6.62 -17.86 4.08
N MET A 214 -5.36 -18.06 3.70
CA MET A 214 -4.33 -17.01 3.64
C MET A 214 -4.33 -16.30 2.29
N HIS A 215 -5.51 -15.87 1.83
CA HIS A 215 -5.64 -14.95 0.70
C HIS A 215 -5.79 -13.52 1.23
N LEU A 216 -5.17 -12.57 0.53
CA LEU A 216 -5.20 -11.16 0.95
C LEU A 216 -6.62 -10.64 1.17
N VAL A 217 -7.54 -10.94 0.25
CA VAL A 217 -8.94 -10.47 0.37
C VAL A 217 -9.59 -11.02 1.63
N ASP A 218 -9.34 -12.28 1.98
CA ASP A 218 -9.95 -12.91 3.15
C ASP A 218 -9.43 -12.23 4.43
N ILE A 219 -8.11 -12.16 4.59
CA ILE A 219 -7.47 -11.56 5.76
C ILE A 219 -7.79 -10.07 5.90
N THR A 220 -7.64 -9.29 4.82
CA THR A 220 -7.79 -7.84 4.86
C THR A 220 -9.23 -7.40 5.14
N ASN A 221 -10.22 -8.18 4.71
CA ASN A 221 -11.62 -7.93 5.09
C ASN A 221 -11.82 -8.01 6.61
N HIS A 222 -11.15 -8.95 7.28
CA HIS A 222 -11.18 -9.03 8.73
C HIS A 222 -10.37 -7.88 9.36
N THR A 223 -9.12 -7.68 8.99
CA THR A 223 -8.21 -6.73 9.67
C THR A 223 -8.70 -5.28 9.56
N ILE A 224 -9.22 -4.84 8.41
CA ILE A 224 -9.79 -3.51 8.24
C ILE A 224 -11.03 -3.33 9.12
N LYS A 225 -11.95 -4.32 9.13
CA LYS A 225 -13.17 -4.27 9.95
C LYS A 225 -12.84 -4.20 11.44
N LEU A 226 -11.89 -5.02 11.89
CA LEU A 226 -11.41 -5.05 13.27
C LEU A 226 -10.73 -3.72 13.66
N GLY A 227 -9.87 -3.20 12.79
CA GLY A 227 -9.16 -1.93 12.99
C GLY A 227 -10.10 -0.73 13.07
N LYS A 228 -11.11 -0.67 12.21
CA LYS A 228 -12.18 0.35 12.28
C LYS A 228 -12.92 0.27 13.61
N LYS A 229 -13.36 -0.93 14.00
CA LYS A 229 -14.11 -1.08 15.24
C LYS A 229 -13.29 -0.77 16.49
N ALA A 230 -12.02 -1.15 16.49
CA ALA A 230 -11.12 -0.82 17.60
C ALA A 230 -10.97 0.70 17.75
N ARG A 231 -10.72 1.42 16.64
CA ARG A 231 -10.61 2.90 16.62
C ARG A 231 -11.89 3.59 17.10
N GLU A 232 -13.06 3.12 16.67
CA GLU A 232 -14.36 3.66 17.13
C GLU A 232 -14.50 3.63 18.66
N LEU A 233 -13.92 2.63 19.32
CA LEU A 233 -13.97 2.44 20.77
C LEU A 233 -12.76 3.06 21.51
N GLY A 234 -11.97 3.87 20.80
CA GLY A 234 -10.75 4.52 21.32
C GLY A 234 -9.58 3.57 21.54
N GLY A 235 -9.66 2.34 21.00
CA GLY A 235 -8.60 1.35 21.02
C GLY A 235 -7.78 1.32 19.74
N ARG A 236 -6.87 0.34 19.67
CA ARG A 236 -6.07 0.03 18.49
C ARG A 236 -6.12 -1.47 18.21
N TYR A 237 -6.25 -1.83 16.95
CA TYR A 237 -5.98 -3.18 16.50
C TYR A 237 -4.47 -3.34 16.31
N ASP A 238 -3.90 -4.42 16.85
CA ASP A 238 -2.45 -4.63 16.85
C ASP A 238 -2.00 -5.43 15.63
N GLY A 239 -2.74 -6.48 15.30
CA GLY A 239 -2.43 -7.34 14.18
C GLY A 239 -2.99 -8.74 14.35
N TRP A 240 -2.46 -9.64 13.54
CA TRP A 240 -2.83 -11.04 13.51
C TRP A 240 -1.60 -11.93 13.36
N GLU A 241 -1.74 -13.18 13.77
CA GLU A 241 -0.75 -14.23 13.53
C GLU A 241 -1.44 -15.56 13.22
N THR A 242 -0.70 -16.48 12.61
CA THR A 242 -1.16 -17.85 12.34
C THR A 242 0.03 -18.80 12.20
N SER A 243 -0.24 -20.10 12.17
CA SER A 243 0.74 -21.14 11.87
C SER A 243 1.09 -21.20 10.39
N VAL A 244 2.34 -21.59 10.09
CA VAL A 244 2.73 -22.03 8.75
C VAL A 244 2.27 -23.47 8.56
N GLU A 245 1.39 -23.70 7.59
CA GLU A 245 0.84 -25.01 7.28
C GLU A 245 1.52 -25.61 6.06
N LYS A 246 2.22 -26.72 6.28
CA LYS A 246 2.85 -27.55 5.26
C LYS A 246 2.10 -28.88 5.15
N LYS A 247 2.35 -29.62 4.07
CA LYS A 247 1.81 -30.98 3.91
C LYS A 247 2.21 -31.90 5.06
#